data_AF-A0A3E3I1J0-F1
#
_entry.id   AF-A0A3E3I1J0-F1
#
_cell.length_a   1.000
_cell.length_b   1.000
_cell.length_c   1.000
_cell.angle_alpha   90.00
_cell.angle_beta   90.00
_cell.angle_gamma   90.00
#
_symmetry.space_group_name_H-M   'P 1'
#
loop_
_entity.id
_entity.type
_entity.pdbx_description
1 polymer ?
#
loop_
_entity_poly.entity_id
_entity_poly.type
_entity_poly.pdbx_seq_one_letter_code
_entity_poly.pdbx_strand_id
1 'polypeptide(L)'
;MSIVSGYKKFKKYILTSSGFQLVSHWTNANTLQFDDGKTAQAKLGAIDGISSSKDSSSDKIAASTKLVSELNSNLGGLSFYEDETGKYVVGADSVPKKLGNCNTYSYFNGDIINYSISVLDKNPNGSVAASIIADTNGYIKYNSTMNDWWYKYSTVEFFTKNFLDSKGFTKMKAHVNLNSEVSSLNLQLLNSENLVIASGTSNIKNTVSLIELDNVPEKFRMKIILNSPNSGPNQSQGNRNATGFIYNIELFS
;
A
#
# COMPACT_ATOMS: atom_id res chain seq x y z
N MET A 1 -36.01 -42.41 9.34
CA MET A 1 -37.33 -42.57 9.97
C MET A 1 -37.29 -41.84 11.31
N SER A 2 -38.13 -40.83 11.48
CA SER A 2 -38.20 -39.97 12.68
C SER A 2 -38.88 -40.73 13.82
N ILE A 3 -38.25 -40.74 15.01
CA ILE A 3 -38.87 -41.19 16.25
C ILE A 3 -39.03 -40.02 17.24
N VAL A 4 -39.41 -38.83 16.74
CA VAL A 4 -39.73 -37.68 17.62
C VAL A 4 -41.21 -37.67 17.96
N SER A 5 -41.70 -38.75 18.56
CA SER A 5 -43.07 -38.85 19.06
C SER A 5 -43.09 -39.83 20.25
N GLY A 6 -43.05 -39.29 21.48
CA GLY A 6 -43.27 -40.09 22.70
C GLY A 6 -42.45 -39.72 23.95
N TYR A 7 -41.49 -38.80 23.89
CA TYR A 7 -40.66 -38.49 25.06
C TYR A 7 -41.44 -37.73 26.15
N LYS A 8 -41.80 -38.43 27.23
CA LYS A 8 -42.20 -37.81 28.49
C LYS A 8 -40.97 -37.53 29.34
N LYS A 9 -40.85 -36.30 29.85
CA LYS A 9 -39.76 -35.91 30.75
C LYS A 9 -40.07 -36.39 32.17
N PHE A 10 -39.32 -37.37 32.65
CA PHE A 10 -39.39 -37.84 34.04
C PHE A 10 -38.22 -37.27 34.85
N LYS A 11 -38.49 -36.87 36.08
CA LYS A 11 -37.44 -36.54 37.06
C LYS A 11 -37.20 -37.76 37.94
N LYS A 12 -35.95 -38.19 38.08
CA LYS A 12 -35.56 -39.33 38.90
C LYS A 12 -35.23 -38.84 40.32
N TYR A 13 -35.95 -39.36 41.29
CA TYR A 13 -35.75 -39.08 42.72
C TYR A 13 -35.30 -40.33 43.45
N ILE A 14 -34.54 -40.16 44.53
CA ILE A 14 -34.31 -41.18 45.56
C ILE A 14 -35.09 -40.80 46.80
N LEU A 15 -35.65 -41.79 47.48
CA LEU A 15 -36.28 -41.59 48.78
C LEU A 15 -35.18 -41.61 49.85
N THR A 16 -35.07 -40.55 50.63
CA THR A 16 -34.20 -40.47 51.81
C THR A 16 -35.05 -40.32 53.07
N SER A 17 -34.42 -40.36 54.24
CA SER A 17 -35.09 -40.09 55.53
C SER A 17 -35.71 -38.69 55.63
N SER A 18 -35.26 -37.75 54.79
CA SER A 18 -35.77 -36.38 54.69
C SER A 18 -36.70 -36.16 53.48
N GLY A 19 -37.11 -37.23 52.78
CA GLY A 19 -38.05 -37.19 51.66
C GLY A 19 -37.42 -37.47 50.30
N PHE A 20 -38.12 -37.13 49.22
CA PHE A 20 -37.62 -37.35 47.85
C PHE A 20 -36.56 -36.31 47.47
N GLN A 21 -35.36 -36.77 47.15
CA GLN A 21 -34.25 -35.94 46.68
C GLN A 21 -33.95 -36.20 45.20
N LEU A 22 -33.75 -35.13 44.44
CA LEU A 22 -33.43 -35.19 43.01
C LEU A 22 -32.03 -35.79 42.82
N VAL A 23 -31.89 -36.78 41.95
CA VAL A 23 -30.58 -37.42 41.69
C VAL A 23 -29.90 -36.80 40.48
N SER A 24 -28.68 -36.30 40.65
CA SER A 24 -27.75 -36.01 39.55
C SER A 24 -26.89 -37.25 39.25
N HIS A 25 -26.81 -37.69 37.98
CA HIS A 25 -25.89 -38.74 37.55
C HIS A 25 -24.76 -38.12 36.73
N TRP A 26 -23.54 -38.62 36.93
CA TRP A 26 -22.42 -38.37 36.01
C TRP A 26 -22.45 -39.43 34.91
N THR A 27 -22.34 -39.02 33.65
CA THR A 27 -22.33 -39.91 32.49
C THR A 27 -21.02 -39.77 31.73
N ASN A 28 -20.45 -40.89 31.27
CA ASN A 28 -19.26 -40.87 30.42
C ASN A 28 -19.65 -40.44 28.99
N ALA A 29 -18.80 -39.63 28.34
CA ALA A 29 -19.05 -39.15 26.99
C ALA A 29 -19.16 -40.29 25.94
N ASN A 30 -18.56 -41.45 26.20
CA ASN A 30 -18.68 -42.65 25.36
C ASN A 30 -20.02 -43.38 25.52
N THR A 31 -20.75 -43.14 26.62
CA THR A 31 -22.04 -43.82 26.89
C THR A 31 -23.25 -42.97 26.56
N LEU A 32 -23.05 -41.68 26.25
CA LEU A 32 -24.10 -40.80 25.75
C LEU A 32 -24.09 -40.82 24.23
N GLN A 33 -25.16 -41.31 23.60
CA GLN A 33 -25.34 -41.33 22.15
C GLN A 33 -26.37 -40.30 21.70
N PHE A 34 -26.10 -39.66 20.57
CA PHE A 34 -27.08 -38.86 19.84
C PHE A 34 -27.96 -39.76 18.96
N ASP A 35 -29.02 -39.18 18.41
CA ASP A 35 -30.01 -39.84 17.56
C ASP A 35 -29.43 -40.48 16.29
N ASP A 36 -28.31 -39.96 15.80
CA ASP A 36 -27.54 -40.51 14.68
C ASP A 36 -26.62 -41.70 15.07
N GLY A 37 -26.73 -42.21 16.29
CA GLY A 37 -25.97 -43.36 16.78
C GLY A 37 -24.51 -43.05 17.14
N LYS A 38 -24.09 -41.78 17.08
CA LYS A 38 -22.73 -41.36 17.46
C LYS A 38 -22.66 -40.92 18.93
N THR A 39 -21.52 -41.14 19.58
CA THR A 39 -21.32 -40.77 20.99
C THR A 39 -21.06 -39.27 21.18
N ALA A 40 -21.22 -38.77 22.40
CA ALA A 40 -20.81 -37.42 22.77
C ALA A 40 -19.31 -37.20 22.59
N GLN A 41 -18.50 -38.23 22.87
CA GLN A 41 -17.07 -38.21 22.60
C GLN A 41 -16.78 -38.02 21.10
N ALA A 42 -17.48 -38.73 20.22
CA ALA A 42 -17.27 -38.65 18.78
C ALA A 42 -17.67 -37.29 18.18
N LYS A 43 -18.68 -36.61 18.75
CA LYS A 43 -19.15 -35.31 18.23
C LYS A 43 -18.50 -34.10 18.87
N LEU A 44 -18.24 -34.13 20.18
CA LEU A 44 -17.82 -32.97 20.97
C LEU A 44 -16.52 -33.21 21.73
N GLY A 45 -16.07 -34.46 21.85
CA GLY A 45 -14.89 -34.82 22.67
C GLY A 45 -13.55 -34.38 22.09
N ALA A 46 -13.53 -33.87 20.86
CA ALA A 46 -12.35 -33.23 20.26
C ALA A 46 -12.30 -31.71 20.51
N ILE A 47 -13.36 -31.12 21.07
CA ILE A 47 -13.47 -29.68 21.34
C ILE A 47 -13.27 -29.46 22.84
N ASP A 48 -12.14 -28.86 23.21
CA ASP A 48 -11.77 -28.57 24.60
C ASP A 48 -12.53 -27.35 25.17
N GLY A 49 -13.09 -26.50 24.30
CA GLY A 49 -13.90 -25.37 24.71
C GLY A 49 -14.23 -24.39 23.58
N ILE A 50 -14.91 -23.30 23.95
CA ILE A 50 -15.20 -22.16 23.09
C ILE A 50 -14.44 -20.96 23.65
N SER A 51 -13.73 -20.21 22.78
CA SER A 51 -12.93 -19.06 23.19
C SER A 51 -13.28 -17.78 22.41
N SER A 52 -13.03 -16.65 23.05
CA SER A 52 -13.03 -15.31 22.44
C SER A 52 -11.62 -14.70 22.36
N SER A 53 -10.59 -15.49 22.65
CA SER A 53 -9.19 -15.04 22.50
C SER A 53 -8.81 -14.95 21.02
N LYS A 54 -8.13 -13.85 20.66
CA LYS A 54 -7.55 -13.64 19.31
C LYS A 54 -6.21 -14.36 19.14
N ASP A 55 -5.63 -14.83 20.23
CA ASP A 55 -4.28 -15.42 20.27
C ASP A 55 -4.32 -16.95 20.41
N SER A 56 -5.50 -17.57 20.35
CA SER A 56 -5.62 -19.02 20.45
C SER A 56 -5.17 -19.70 19.16
N SER A 57 -4.20 -20.61 19.27
CA SER A 57 -3.66 -21.41 18.15
C SER A 57 -4.03 -22.90 18.24
N SER A 58 -4.94 -23.27 19.15
CA SER A 58 -5.35 -24.67 19.33
C SER A 58 -6.41 -25.08 18.31
N ASP A 59 -6.19 -26.22 17.67
CA ASP A 59 -7.15 -26.91 16.79
C ASP A 59 -8.36 -27.50 17.53
N LYS A 60 -8.32 -27.56 18.86
CA LYS A 60 -9.38 -28.07 19.73
C LYS A 60 -10.27 -27.00 20.33
N ILE A 61 -10.02 -25.72 20.05
CA ILE A 61 -10.82 -24.61 20.56
C ILE A 61 -11.70 -24.06 19.44
N ALA A 62 -13.01 -24.04 19.68
CA ALA A 62 -13.95 -23.40 18.77
C ALA A 62 -13.96 -21.87 18.98
N ALA A 63 -14.04 -21.11 17.90
CA ALA A 63 -14.21 -19.66 17.96
C ALA A 63 -15.65 -19.29 18.37
N SER A 64 -15.79 -18.38 19.33
CA SER A 64 -17.10 -17.81 19.66
C SER A 64 -17.64 -16.95 18.51
N THR A 65 -18.96 -16.96 18.32
CA THR A 65 -19.62 -16.12 17.30
C THR A 65 -19.39 -14.63 17.52
N LYS A 66 -19.25 -14.20 18.78
CA LYS A 66 -18.87 -12.83 19.13
C LYS A 66 -17.50 -12.45 18.58
N LEU A 67 -16.48 -13.30 18.77
CA LEU A 67 -15.15 -13.07 18.21
C LEU A 67 -15.18 -12.97 16.69
N VAL A 68 -15.91 -13.88 16.02
CA VAL A 68 -16.06 -13.86 14.55
C VAL A 68 -16.75 -12.56 14.09
N SER A 69 -17.79 -12.11 14.79
CA SER A 69 -18.47 -10.86 14.48
C SER A 69 -17.56 -9.64 14.69
N GLU A 70 -16.75 -9.61 15.75
CA GLU A 70 -15.78 -8.55 15.99
C GLU A 70 -14.71 -8.51 14.90
N LEU A 71 -14.16 -9.66 14.50
CA LEU A 71 -13.19 -9.74 13.41
C LEU A 71 -13.79 -9.24 12.10
N ASN A 72 -15.01 -9.67 11.76
CA ASN A 72 -15.69 -9.22 10.55
C ASN A 72 -15.97 -7.70 10.57
N SER A 73 -16.34 -7.16 11.74
CA SER A 73 -16.52 -5.72 11.93
C SER A 73 -15.21 -4.94 11.81
N ASN A 74 -14.12 -5.46 12.37
CA ASN A 74 -12.80 -4.81 12.32
C ASN A 74 -12.26 -4.77 10.88
N LEU A 75 -12.60 -5.77 10.05
CA LEU A 75 -12.24 -5.77 8.64
C LEU A 75 -13.06 -4.78 7.81
N GLY A 76 -14.22 -4.31 8.30
CA GLY A 76 -15.00 -3.27 7.62
C GLY A 76 -15.43 -3.63 6.19
N GLY A 77 -15.62 -4.93 5.89
CA GLY A 77 -15.94 -5.41 4.53
C GLY A 77 -14.72 -5.58 3.61
N LEU A 78 -13.50 -5.42 4.12
CA LEU A 78 -12.28 -5.74 3.38
C LEU A 78 -12.08 -7.25 3.28
N SER A 79 -11.61 -7.71 2.12
CA SER A 79 -11.14 -9.07 1.89
C SER A 79 -9.72 -9.07 1.34
N PHE A 80 -8.96 -10.10 1.68
CA PHE A 80 -7.57 -10.25 1.28
C PHE A 80 -7.40 -11.56 0.52
N TYR A 81 -6.64 -11.52 -0.57
CA TYR A 81 -6.31 -12.72 -1.31
C TYR A 81 -4.90 -12.61 -1.92
N GLU A 82 -4.39 -13.75 -2.37
CA GLU A 82 -3.09 -13.86 -3.03
C GLU A 82 -3.26 -14.68 -4.31
N ASP A 83 -2.65 -14.19 -5.38
CA ASP A 83 -2.52 -14.89 -6.66
C ASP A 83 -1.05 -14.94 -7.10
N GLU A 84 -0.77 -15.52 -8.27
CA GLU A 84 0.60 -15.63 -8.82
C GLU A 84 1.32 -14.28 -8.95
N THR A 85 0.57 -13.19 -9.03
CA THR A 85 1.11 -11.85 -9.23
C THR A 85 1.34 -11.11 -7.91
N GLY A 86 0.72 -11.50 -6.80
CA GLY A 86 0.99 -10.95 -5.46
C GLY A 86 -0.20 -10.94 -4.50
N LYS A 87 -0.11 -10.10 -3.46
CA LYS A 87 -1.15 -9.95 -2.42
C LYS A 87 -2.06 -8.76 -2.71
N TYR A 88 -3.35 -8.90 -2.42
CA TYR A 88 -4.39 -7.94 -2.78
C TYR A 88 -5.36 -7.67 -1.63
N VAL A 89 -5.97 -6.48 -1.65
CA VAL A 89 -7.14 -6.11 -0.83
C VAL A 89 -8.29 -5.67 -1.74
N VAL A 90 -9.50 -6.11 -1.41
CA VAL A 90 -10.76 -5.67 -2.04
C VAL A 90 -11.63 -5.06 -0.96
N GLY A 91 -12.24 -3.91 -1.24
CA GLY A 91 -13.16 -3.23 -0.34
C GLY A 91 -14.56 -3.12 -0.93
N ALA A 92 -15.23 -1.98 -0.68
CA ALA A 92 -16.55 -1.69 -1.25
C ALA A 92 -16.54 -1.61 -2.78
N ASP A 93 -15.42 -1.18 -3.38
CA ASP A 93 -15.19 -1.26 -4.82
C ASP A 93 -14.70 -2.66 -5.20
N SER A 94 -15.27 -3.23 -6.26
CA SER A 94 -14.98 -4.60 -6.72
C SER A 94 -13.60 -4.76 -7.34
N VAL A 95 -12.84 -3.68 -7.48
CA VAL A 95 -11.50 -3.67 -8.09
C VAL A 95 -10.41 -3.96 -7.05
N PRO A 96 -9.71 -5.10 -7.14
CA PRO A 96 -8.62 -5.42 -6.24
C PRO A 96 -7.46 -4.42 -6.30
N LYS A 97 -6.89 -4.08 -5.14
CA LYS A 97 -5.70 -3.24 -5.02
C LYS A 97 -4.52 -4.07 -4.52
N LYS A 98 -3.45 -4.10 -5.30
CA LYS A 98 -2.22 -4.82 -4.94
C LYS A 98 -1.55 -4.17 -3.73
N LEU A 99 -1.29 -4.95 -2.69
CA LEU A 99 -0.56 -4.54 -1.50
C LEU A 99 0.94 -4.52 -1.78
N GLY A 100 1.67 -3.57 -1.17
CA GLY A 100 3.12 -3.45 -1.30
C GLY A 100 3.62 -2.69 -2.54
N ASN A 101 2.71 -2.11 -3.35
CA ASN A 101 3.11 -1.18 -4.39
C ASN A 101 3.21 0.25 -3.80
N CYS A 102 4.43 0.74 -3.59
CA CYS A 102 4.67 2.08 -3.05
C CYS A 102 4.36 3.12 -4.13
N ASN A 103 3.16 3.71 -4.08
CA ASN A 103 2.91 4.96 -4.78
C ASN A 103 3.57 6.08 -3.97
N THR A 104 4.52 6.79 -4.59
CA THR A 104 5.16 7.98 -4.03
C THR A 104 4.19 9.16 -4.09
N TYR A 105 3.64 9.58 -2.95
CA TYR A 105 2.68 10.72 -2.89
C TYR A 105 3.41 12.07 -2.94
N SER A 106 2.79 13.09 -3.55
CA SER A 106 3.15 14.48 -3.27
C SER A 106 1.90 15.35 -3.21
N TYR A 107 1.91 16.30 -2.27
CA TYR A 107 0.81 17.20 -2.02
C TYR A 107 0.77 18.32 -3.05
N PHE A 108 -0.42 18.59 -3.57
CA PHE A 108 -0.77 19.89 -4.13
C PHE A 108 -1.64 20.57 -3.08
N ASN A 109 -1.50 21.89 -2.95
CA ASN A 109 -2.21 22.70 -1.97
C ASN A 109 -3.73 22.42 -2.00
N GLY A 110 -4.26 21.83 -0.92
CA GLY A 110 -5.70 21.63 -0.71
C GLY A 110 -6.29 20.30 -1.22
N ASP A 111 -5.80 19.75 -2.33
CA ASP A 111 -6.30 18.49 -2.92
C ASP A 111 -5.15 17.51 -3.23
N ILE A 112 -5.29 16.25 -2.76
CA ILE A 112 -4.28 15.20 -2.97
C ILE A 112 -4.34 14.71 -4.43
N ILE A 113 -3.38 15.11 -5.26
CA ILE A 113 -3.17 14.48 -6.56
C ILE A 113 -2.38 13.18 -6.35
N ASN A 114 -3.04 12.05 -6.54
CA ASN A 114 -2.41 10.74 -6.51
C ASN A 114 -1.67 10.47 -7.83
N TYR A 115 -0.35 10.47 -7.82
CA TYR A 115 0.43 10.07 -8.99
C TYR A 115 1.56 9.14 -8.60
N SER A 116 1.82 8.15 -9.46
CA SER A 116 2.99 7.28 -9.35
C SER A 116 4.02 7.75 -10.35
N ILE A 117 5.26 7.97 -9.90
CA ILE A 117 6.39 8.33 -10.77
C ILE A 117 7.15 7.04 -11.12
N SER A 118 7.52 6.88 -12.38
CA SER A 118 8.35 5.79 -12.86
C SER A 118 9.59 6.35 -13.55
N VAL A 119 10.75 5.69 -13.34
CA VAL A 119 11.94 5.92 -14.15
C VAL A 119 11.70 5.26 -15.50
N LEU A 120 11.59 6.04 -16.56
CA LEU A 120 11.59 5.55 -17.95
C LEU A 120 12.78 6.23 -18.62
N ASP A 121 13.67 5.41 -19.19
CA ASP A 121 14.84 5.80 -19.98
C ASP A 121 16.11 6.20 -19.21
N LYS A 122 16.96 5.17 -19.04
CA LYS A 122 18.42 5.31 -18.91
C LYS A 122 18.97 5.79 -20.27
N ASN A 123 18.91 7.08 -20.59
CA ASN A 123 19.68 7.56 -21.75
C ASN A 123 21.16 7.66 -21.31
N PRO A 124 22.04 6.70 -21.69
CA PRO A 124 23.19 6.29 -20.90
C PRO A 124 24.44 7.11 -21.21
N ASN A 125 24.34 8.44 -21.30
CA ASN A 125 25.53 9.27 -21.50
C ASN A 125 26.37 9.46 -20.22
N GLY A 126 26.23 8.58 -19.22
CA GLY A 126 27.15 8.51 -18.08
C GLY A 126 26.54 8.12 -16.73
N SER A 127 25.22 7.99 -16.65
CA SER A 127 24.53 7.45 -15.46
C SER A 127 24.70 5.95 -15.33
N VAL A 128 24.92 5.48 -14.10
CA VAL A 128 24.89 4.07 -13.72
C VAL A 128 23.68 3.67 -12.89
N ALA A 129 23.04 4.64 -12.23
CA ALA A 129 21.76 4.43 -11.57
C ALA A 129 20.92 5.71 -11.59
N ALA A 130 19.60 5.54 -11.47
CA ALA A 130 18.65 6.62 -11.31
C ALA A 130 17.59 6.20 -10.30
N SER A 131 17.16 7.12 -9.44
CA SER A 131 16.13 6.83 -8.44
C SER A 131 15.26 8.05 -8.13
N ILE A 132 14.06 7.77 -7.66
CA ILE A 132 13.13 8.75 -7.11
C ILE A 132 12.89 8.38 -5.65
N ILE A 133 13.02 9.34 -4.75
CA ILE A 133 12.81 9.14 -3.31
C ILE A 133 11.84 10.22 -2.83
N ALA A 134 10.67 9.84 -2.31
CA ALA A 134 9.91 10.74 -1.44
C ALA A 134 10.57 10.74 -0.07
N ASP A 135 11.02 11.91 0.36
CA ASP A 135 11.68 12.10 1.64
C ASP A 135 10.65 12.53 2.68
N THR A 136 10.85 12.12 3.94
CA THR A 136 10.05 12.57 5.09
C THR A 136 10.11 14.09 5.31
N ASN A 137 11.10 14.76 4.73
CA ASN A 137 11.29 16.21 4.78
C ASN A 137 10.43 17.00 3.77
N GLY A 138 9.46 16.35 3.10
CA GLY A 138 8.44 17.05 2.31
C GLY A 138 8.90 17.46 0.90
N TYR A 139 9.83 16.72 0.30
CA TYR A 139 10.24 16.91 -1.09
C TYR A 139 10.36 15.57 -1.82
N ILE A 140 10.34 15.64 -3.15
CA ILE A 140 10.72 14.54 -4.02
C ILE A 140 12.14 14.76 -4.48
N LYS A 141 12.98 13.76 -4.29
CA LYS A 141 14.36 13.71 -4.72
C LYS A 141 14.49 12.89 -6.01
N TYR A 142 15.05 13.50 -7.04
CA TYR A 142 15.37 12.89 -8.33
C TYR A 142 16.89 12.72 -8.42
N ASN A 143 17.36 11.48 -8.43
CA ASN A 143 18.79 11.16 -8.43
C ASN A 143 19.24 10.58 -9.75
N SER A 144 20.42 11.02 -10.17
CA SER A 144 21.26 10.36 -11.16
C SER A 144 22.61 10.06 -10.53
N THR A 145 22.94 8.78 -10.41
CA THR A 145 24.27 8.32 -9.99
C THR A 145 25.14 8.16 -11.22
N MET A 146 26.29 8.81 -11.22
CA MET A 146 27.27 8.79 -12.30
C MET A 146 28.52 8.03 -11.83
N ASN A 147 29.13 7.25 -12.73
CA ASN A 147 30.44 6.65 -12.46
C ASN A 147 31.54 7.70 -12.55
N ASP A 148 32.54 7.60 -11.68
CA ASP A 148 33.74 8.44 -11.67
C ASP A 148 34.69 8.08 -12.80
N TRP A 149 34.46 8.58 -14.01
CA TRP A 149 35.50 8.75 -15.03
C TRP A 149 35.21 9.99 -15.90
N TRP A 150 36.28 10.72 -16.20
CA TRP A 150 36.42 11.95 -16.97
C TRP A 150 35.26 12.30 -17.93
N TYR A 151 34.75 13.53 -17.82
CA TYR A 151 33.86 14.19 -18.80
C TYR A 151 32.62 13.39 -19.24
N LYS A 152 31.85 12.86 -18.28
CA LYS A 152 30.57 12.20 -18.56
C LYS A 152 29.39 13.17 -18.44
N TYR A 153 28.46 13.11 -19.38
CA TYR A 153 27.28 13.94 -19.40
C TYR A 153 26.04 13.10 -19.13
N SER A 154 25.52 13.13 -17.92
CA SER A 154 24.31 12.38 -17.61
C SER A 154 23.06 13.17 -17.95
N THR A 155 22.12 12.53 -18.65
CA THR A 155 20.73 12.96 -18.76
C THR A 155 19.85 11.82 -18.29
N VAL A 156 19.03 12.08 -17.26
CA VAL A 156 18.06 11.11 -16.75
C VAL A 156 16.66 11.70 -16.86
N GLU A 157 15.73 10.91 -17.37
CA GLU A 157 14.33 11.30 -17.53
C GLU A 157 13.46 10.54 -16.52
N PHE A 158 12.51 11.25 -15.91
CA PHE A 158 11.54 10.71 -14.96
C PHE A 158 10.14 11.12 -15.40
N PHE A 159 9.16 10.22 -15.28
CA PHE A 159 7.82 10.48 -15.78
C PHE A 159 6.75 10.11 -14.76
N THR A 160 5.65 10.85 -14.77
CA THR A 160 4.42 10.38 -14.12
C THR A 160 3.80 9.26 -14.94
N LYS A 161 3.53 8.12 -14.30
CA LYS A 161 2.91 6.95 -14.94
C LYS A 161 1.47 7.24 -15.40
N ASN A 162 0.75 7.98 -14.57
CA ASN A 162 -0.63 8.36 -14.82
C ASN A 162 -0.69 9.77 -15.43
N PHE A 163 -1.75 10.00 -16.20
CA PHE A 163 -2.17 11.36 -16.53
C PHE A 163 -2.74 12.03 -15.28
N LEU A 164 -2.36 13.27 -15.09
CA LEU A 164 -2.83 14.22 -14.10
C LEU A 164 -3.97 15.03 -14.72
N ASP A 165 -4.88 15.47 -13.87
CA ASP A 165 -6.00 16.35 -14.23
C ASP A 165 -5.72 17.74 -13.64
N SER A 166 -5.71 18.75 -14.50
CA SER A 166 -5.46 20.14 -14.11
C SER A 166 -6.58 20.76 -13.29
N LYS A 167 -7.78 20.14 -13.24
CA LYS A 167 -8.96 20.67 -12.55
C LYS A 167 -9.35 22.09 -12.98
N GLY A 168 -9.04 22.47 -14.22
CA GLY A 168 -9.34 23.78 -14.78
C GLY A 168 -8.29 24.87 -14.50
N PHE A 169 -7.21 24.55 -13.77
CA PHE A 169 -6.08 25.46 -13.60
C PHE A 169 -5.24 25.54 -14.88
N THR A 170 -4.81 26.74 -15.23
CA THR A 170 -4.13 27.04 -16.51
C THR A 170 -2.62 27.21 -16.36
N LYS A 171 -2.12 27.29 -15.12
CA LYS A 171 -0.71 27.49 -14.79
C LYS A 171 -0.24 26.51 -13.74
N MET A 172 1.05 26.21 -13.76
CA MET A 172 1.71 25.36 -12.78
C MET A 172 3.00 26.02 -12.35
N LYS A 173 3.34 25.92 -11.07
CA LYS A 173 4.67 26.28 -10.56
C LYS A 173 5.26 25.16 -9.74
N ALA A 174 6.57 24.99 -9.84
CA ALA A 174 7.33 24.02 -9.07
C ALA A 174 8.51 24.70 -8.37
N HIS A 175 8.65 24.45 -7.06
CA HIS A 175 9.80 24.89 -6.27
C HIS A 175 10.91 23.84 -6.36
N VAL A 176 12.02 24.21 -7.00
CA VAL A 176 13.10 23.31 -7.38
C VAL A 176 14.43 23.74 -6.76
N ASN A 177 15.20 22.82 -6.20
CA ASN A 177 16.59 23.05 -5.81
C ASN A 177 17.47 21.97 -6.43
N LEU A 178 18.67 22.33 -6.86
CA LEU A 178 19.61 21.46 -7.53
C LEU A 178 20.91 21.43 -6.73
N ASN A 179 21.53 20.27 -6.55
CA ASN A 179 22.86 20.25 -5.96
C ASN A 179 23.93 20.73 -6.97
N SER A 180 25.19 20.82 -6.52
CA SER A 180 26.31 21.28 -7.34
C SER A 180 26.55 20.45 -8.61
N GLU A 181 26.13 19.18 -8.60
CA GLU A 181 26.37 18.17 -9.64
C GLU A 181 25.40 18.29 -10.84
N VAL A 182 24.27 18.95 -10.66
CA VAL A 182 23.24 19.12 -11.70
C VAL A 182 23.49 20.43 -12.45
N SER A 183 23.48 20.43 -13.78
CA SER A 183 23.45 21.67 -14.57
C SER A 183 22.05 22.23 -14.70
N SER A 184 21.06 21.35 -14.91
CA SER A 184 19.69 21.77 -15.10
C SER A 184 18.69 20.69 -14.73
N LEU A 185 17.53 21.13 -14.28
CA LEU A 185 16.31 20.34 -14.23
C LEU A 185 15.30 21.00 -15.16
N ASN A 186 14.86 20.26 -16.17
CA ASN A 186 13.79 20.66 -17.06
C ASN A 186 12.52 19.89 -16.71
N LEU A 187 11.42 20.61 -16.50
CA LEU A 187 10.10 20.08 -16.23
C LEU A 187 9.24 20.31 -17.47
N GLN A 188 8.64 19.25 -17.99
CA GLN A 188 7.79 19.27 -19.18
C GLN A 188 6.41 18.71 -18.85
N LEU A 189 5.38 19.30 -19.46
CA LEU A 189 4.02 18.77 -19.49
C LEU A 189 3.76 18.13 -20.84
N LEU A 190 3.23 16.91 -20.84
CA LEU A 190 2.97 16.14 -22.04
C LEU A 190 1.48 15.84 -22.18
N ASN A 191 0.94 15.91 -23.40
CA ASN A 191 -0.44 15.49 -23.68
C ASN A 191 -0.58 13.97 -23.78
N SER A 192 -1.78 13.50 -24.16
CA SER A 192 -2.12 12.09 -24.37
C SER A 192 -1.23 11.37 -25.38
N GLU A 193 -0.60 12.10 -26.30
CA GLU A 193 0.27 11.59 -27.36
C GLU A 193 1.76 11.67 -26.98
N ASN A 194 2.07 12.04 -25.73
CA ASN A 194 3.42 12.34 -25.24
C ASN A 194 4.13 13.49 -26.00
N LEU A 195 3.37 14.42 -26.57
CA LEU A 195 3.92 15.67 -27.11
C LEU A 195 4.06 16.69 -25.99
N VAL A 196 5.19 17.41 -25.97
CA VAL A 196 5.46 18.47 -24.99
C VAL A 196 4.57 19.68 -25.28
N ILE A 197 3.77 20.08 -24.30
CA ILE A 197 2.82 21.21 -24.38
C ILE A 197 3.36 22.44 -23.67
N ALA A 198 4.04 22.23 -22.54
CA ALA A 198 4.69 23.28 -21.78
C ALA A 198 6.01 22.76 -21.23
N SER A 199 7.02 23.63 -21.10
CA SER A 199 8.29 23.25 -20.48
C SER A 199 8.98 24.43 -19.83
N GLY A 200 9.76 24.16 -18.80
CA GLY A 200 10.52 25.17 -18.07
C GLY A 200 11.73 24.54 -17.41
N THR A 201 12.78 25.32 -17.22
CA THR A 201 14.07 24.83 -16.78
C THR A 201 14.58 25.66 -15.62
N SER A 202 15.05 25.00 -14.56
CA SER A 202 15.91 25.62 -13.57
C SER A 202 17.35 25.16 -13.76
N ASN A 203 18.27 26.12 -13.65
CA ASN A 203 19.73 25.89 -13.60
C ASN A 203 20.33 26.41 -12.28
N ILE A 204 19.48 26.81 -11.32
CA ILE A 204 19.91 27.44 -10.07
C ILE A 204 20.29 26.34 -9.07
N LYS A 205 21.53 26.39 -8.60
CA LYS A 205 22.12 25.39 -7.69
C LYS A 205 22.14 25.88 -6.26
N ASN A 206 22.02 24.94 -5.31
CA ASN A 206 22.10 25.13 -3.86
C ASN A 206 21.15 26.21 -3.33
N THR A 207 20.05 26.47 -4.03
CA THR A 207 19.04 27.47 -3.69
C THR A 207 17.73 27.07 -4.34
N VAL A 208 16.62 27.30 -3.64
CA VAL A 208 15.28 27.06 -4.19
C VAL A 208 15.01 28.09 -5.27
N SER A 209 14.56 27.60 -6.41
CA SER A 209 14.21 28.34 -7.61
C SER A 209 12.81 27.94 -8.06
N LEU A 210 12.24 28.73 -8.96
CA LEU A 210 10.88 28.53 -9.44
C LEU A 210 10.90 28.13 -10.91
N ILE A 211 10.16 27.08 -11.25
CA ILE A 211 9.77 26.80 -12.63
C ILE A 211 8.28 27.10 -12.73
N GLU A 212 7.90 28.07 -13.55
CA GLU A 212 6.50 28.37 -13.87
C GLU A 212 6.19 27.95 -15.31
N LEU A 213 5.09 27.24 -15.49
CA LEU A 213 4.59 26.79 -16.78
C LEU A 213 3.18 27.36 -17.00
N ASP A 214 3.01 28.07 -18.10
CA ASP A 214 1.70 28.48 -18.60
C ASP A 214 1.09 27.38 -19.50
N ASN A 215 -0.21 27.50 -19.79
CA ASN A 215 -0.96 26.61 -20.70
C ASN A 215 -0.98 25.15 -20.24
N VAL A 216 -1.18 24.91 -18.94
CA VAL A 216 -1.44 23.57 -18.41
C VAL A 216 -2.71 23.01 -19.08
N PRO A 217 -2.64 21.86 -19.78
CA PRO A 217 -3.80 21.30 -20.46
C PRO A 217 -4.71 20.56 -19.46
N GLU A 218 -5.95 20.28 -19.85
CA GLU A 218 -6.95 19.62 -19.00
C GLU A 218 -6.40 18.32 -18.38
N LYS A 219 -5.72 17.50 -19.19
CA LYS A 219 -4.98 16.32 -18.77
C LYS A 219 -3.54 16.35 -19.27
N PHE A 220 -2.59 16.04 -18.40
CA PHE A 220 -1.16 16.01 -18.74
C PHE A 220 -0.37 14.93 -18.02
N ARG A 221 0.80 14.58 -18.53
CA ARG A 221 1.87 13.91 -17.78
C ARG A 221 2.97 14.90 -17.47
N MET A 222 3.72 14.68 -16.40
CA MET A 222 4.96 15.41 -16.16
C MET A 222 6.15 14.55 -16.55
N LYS A 223 7.13 15.18 -17.22
CA LYS A 223 8.47 14.65 -17.43
C LYS A 223 9.49 15.58 -16.77
N ILE A 224 10.35 15.00 -15.93
CA ILE A 224 11.46 15.68 -15.30
C ILE A 224 12.74 15.19 -15.97
N ILE A 225 13.55 16.10 -16.49
CA ILE A 225 14.82 15.80 -17.14
C ILE A 225 15.92 16.42 -16.29
N LEU A 226 16.77 15.56 -15.71
CA LEU A 226 17.92 15.98 -14.91
C LEU A 226 19.19 15.88 -15.74
N ASN A 227 19.82 17.02 -16.03
CA ASN A 227 21.07 17.09 -16.77
C ASN A 227 22.23 17.38 -15.83
N SER A 228 23.30 16.63 -15.98
CA SER A 228 24.43 16.63 -15.04
C SER A 228 25.74 16.45 -15.80
N PRO A 229 26.41 17.55 -16.18
CA PRO A 229 27.75 17.51 -16.74
C PRO A 229 28.74 17.21 -15.61
N ASN A 230 29.43 16.08 -15.71
CA ASN A 230 30.60 15.83 -14.90
C ASN A 230 31.80 16.56 -15.52
N SER A 231 32.06 17.79 -15.08
CA SER A 231 33.27 18.54 -15.43
C SER A 231 34.09 18.79 -14.16
N GLY A 232 35.02 17.90 -13.83
CA GLY A 232 35.94 18.09 -12.73
C GLY A 232 37.13 17.13 -12.77
N PRO A 233 38.35 17.59 -12.43
CA PRO A 233 39.52 16.73 -12.32
C PRO A 233 39.41 15.79 -11.11
N ASN A 234 39.42 14.50 -11.41
CA ASN A 234 39.87 13.35 -10.61
C ASN A 234 39.53 13.34 -9.10
N GLN A 235 38.42 12.68 -8.73
CA GLN A 235 38.39 11.93 -7.46
C GLN A 235 38.65 10.47 -7.79
N SER A 236 39.76 9.97 -7.27
CA SER A 236 40.10 8.56 -7.34
C SER A 236 39.11 7.79 -6.47
N GLN A 237 38.14 7.12 -7.13
CA GLN A 237 37.12 6.23 -6.56
C GLN A 237 35.90 6.92 -5.90
N GLY A 238 34.71 6.61 -6.43
CA GLY A 238 33.43 7.08 -5.91
C GLY A 238 32.30 7.00 -6.95
N ASN A 239 31.08 7.23 -6.49
CA ASN A 239 29.91 7.48 -7.32
C ASN A 239 29.44 8.91 -7.01
N ARG A 240 29.32 9.76 -8.04
CA ARG A 240 28.74 11.12 -7.87
C ARG A 240 27.24 11.07 -8.03
N ASN A 241 26.53 11.78 -7.17
CA ASN A 241 25.06 11.83 -7.20
C ASN A 241 24.60 13.22 -7.61
N ALA A 242 24.14 13.34 -8.85
CA ALA A 242 23.35 14.49 -9.28
C ALA A 242 21.94 14.40 -8.71
N THR A 243 21.53 15.45 -8.00
CA THR A 243 20.27 15.46 -7.27
C THR A 243 19.48 16.72 -7.57
N GLY A 244 18.27 16.54 -8.11
CA GLY A 244 17.24 17.57 -8.17
C GLY A 244 16.18 17.32 -7.08
N PHE A 245 15.72 18.39 -6.45
CA PHE A 245 14.67 18.37 -5.43
C PHE A 245 13.47 19.17 -5.94
N ILE A 246 12.26 18.62 -5.80
CA ILE A 246 11.01 19.36 -5.99
C ILE A 246 10.27 19.35 -4.65
N TYR A 247 10.13 20.53 -4.04
CA TYR A 247 9.50 20.69 -2.72
C TYR A 247 7.99 20.80 -2.81
N ASN A 248 7.50 21.55 -3.80
CA ASN A 248 6.08 21.71 -4.03
C ASN A 248 5.82 21.85 -5.52
N ILE A 249 4.65 21.40 -5.94
CA ILE A 249 4.07 21.70 -7.24
C ILE A 249 2.67 22.26 -6.95
N GLU A 250 2.34 23.39 -7.55
CA GLU A 250 1.08 24.07 -7.35
C GLU A 250 0.46 24.37 -8.71
N LEU A 251 -0.83 24.07 -8.84
CA LEU A 251 -1.65 24.49 -9.97
C LEU A 251 -2.39 25.77 -9.59
N PHE A 252 -2.47 26.72 -10.52
CA PHE A 252 -3.12 28.01 -10.31
C PHE A 252 -3.66 28.60 -11.63
N SER A 253 -4.42 29.69 -11.54
CA SER A 253 -4.97 30.43 -12.69
C SER A 253 -4.28 31.78 -12.83
#